data_AF-A0A0F9FIV3-F1
#
_entry.id   AF-A0A0F9FIV3-F1
#
_cell.length_a   1.000
_cell.length_b   1.000
_cell.length_c   1.000
_cell.angle_alpha   90.00
_cell.angle_beta   90.00
_cell.angle_gamma   90.00
#
_symmetry.space_group_name_H-M   'P 1'
#
loop_
_entity.id
_entity.type
_entity.pdbx_description
1 polymer ?
#
loop_
_entity_poly.entity_id
_entity_poly.type
_entity_poly.pdbx_seq_one_letter_code
_entity_poly.pdbx_strand_id
1 'polypeptide(L)'
;LPVELLSHTGYLKNYCEDITSEPFFCRAGIETCSINPDGNVLPCNIVNDDRFSQGNVREKSFQAIWKDGFKEIRNPQLPDDCNKCQFLAACRGGCWGYRVISERYCYMNFCT
;
A
#
# COMPACT_ATOMS: atom_id res chain seq x y z
N LEU A 1 -16.89 16.91 13.35
CA LEU A 1 -15.51 16.45 13.08
C LEU A 1 -15.49 16.00 11.63
N PRO A 2 -14.60 16.52 10.76
CA PRO A 2 -14.48 16.00 9.41
C PRO A 2 -14.03 14.54 9.48
N VAL A 3 -14.69 13.67 8.72
CA VAL A 3 -14.28 12.28 8.55
C VAL A 3 -13.14 12.28 7.54
N GLU A 4 -11.91 12.10 8.01
CA GLU A 4 -10.76 11.94 7.11
C GLU A 4 -10.80 10.55 6.48
N LEU A 5 -10.80 10.50 5.15
CA LEU A 5 -10.61 9.26 4.42
C LEU A 5 -9.17 8.79 4.67
N LEU A 6 -9.04 7.72 5.47
CA LEU A 6 -7.74 7.11 5.76
C LEU A 6 -7.10 6.63 4.45
N SER A 7 -5.77 6.68 4.37
CA SER A 7 -4.94 6.20 3.25
C SER A 7 -5.18 4.74 2.82
N HIS A 8 -6.00 4.02 3.58
CA HIS A 8 -6.33 2.62 3.37
C HIS A 8 -7.40 2.46 2.28
N THR A 9 -8.25 3.47 2.05
CA THR A 9 -9.34 3.42 1.06
C THR A 9 -8.86 3.51 -0.41
N GLY A 10 -7.56 3.74 -0.63
CA GLY A 10 -7.00 3.95 -1.97
C GLY A 10 -7.31 5.33 -2.55
N TYR A 11 -7.06 5.50 -3.84
CA TYR A 11 -7.37 6.73 -4.58
C TYR A 11 -8.81 6.68 -5.12
N LEU A 12 -9.62 7.67 -4.76
CA LEU A 12 -11.06 7.78 -5.05
C LEU A 12 -11.42 8.97 -5.97
N LYS A 13 -10.48 9.40 -6.83
CA LYS A 13 -10.68 10.46 -7.84
C LYS A 13 -11.25 11.76 -7.23
N ASN A 14 -12.49 12.13 -7.59
CA ASN A 14 -13.13 13.41 -7.24
C ASN A 14 -13.22 13.59 -5.72
N TYR A 15 -13.48 12.52 -4.96
CA TYR A 15 -13.51 12.60 -3.50
C TYR A 15 -12.13 12.89 -2.92
N CYS A 16 -11.04 12.48 -3.58
CA CYS A 16 -9.70 12.80 -3.10
C CYS A 16 -9.34 14.26 -3.36
N GLU A 17 -9.73 14.85 -4.50
CA GLU A 17 -9.47 16.27 -4.81
C GLU A 17 -10.17 17.21 -3.81
N ASP A 18 -11.34 16.82 -3.31
CA ASP A 18 -12.08 17.59 -2.30
C ASP A 18 -11.47 17.47 -0.88
N ILE A 19 -10.61 16.48 -0.66
CA ILE A 19 -10.09 16.12 0.69
C ILE A 19 -8.60 16.40 0.83
N THR A 20 -7.83 16.29 -0.25
CA THR A 20 -6.38 16.53 -0.23
C THR A 20 -5.86 16.95 -1.60
N SER A 21 -4.96 17.95 -1.61
CA SER A 21 -4.23 18.36 -2.81
C SER A 21 -3.06 17.43 -3.15
N GLU A 22 -2.71 16.51 -2.26
CA GLU A 22 -1.55 15.64 -2.42
C GLU A 22 -1.91 14.34 -3.17
N PRO A 23 -1.05 13.86 -4.09
CA PRO A 23 -1.20 12.55 -4.69
C PRO A 23 -1.29 11.43 -3.65
N PHE A 24 -2.05 10.38 -3.96
CA PHE A 24 -2.10 9.18 -3.13
C PHE A 24 -0.70 8.58 -2.96
N PHE A 25 -0.38 8.18 -1.72
CA PHE A 25 0.88 7.54 -1.39
C PHE A 25 0.66 6.34 -0.45
N CYS A 26 0.96 5.13 -0.97
CA CYS A 26 0.99 3.93 -0.15
C CYS A 26 2.27 3.90 0.68
N ARG A 27 2.11 3.81 2.01
CA ARG A 27 3.22 3.87 2.97
C ARG A 27 3.81 2.50 3.33
N ALA A 28 3.18 1.42 2.87
CA ALA A 28 3.55 0.06 3.21
C ALA A 28 5.01 -0.22 2.86
N GLY A 29 5.79 -0.73 3.82
CA GLY A 29 7.21 -1.03 3.65
C GLY A 29 8.12 0.18 3.35
N ILE A 30 7.59 1.41 3.37
CA ILE A 30 8.33 2.66 3.09
C ILE A 30 8.38 3.56 4.32
N GLU A 31 7.22 3.93 4.87
CA GLU A 31 7.11 4.71 6.11
C GLU A 31 6.54 3.86 7.26
N THR A 32 5.80 2.80 6.93
CA THR A 32 5.12 1.95 7.90
C THR A 32 5.37 0.47 7.65
N CYS A 33 5.30 -0.32 8.72
CA CYS A 33 5.17 -1.77 8.70
C CYS A 33 4.35 -2.21 9.92
N SER A 34 4.01 -3.49 9.97
CA SER A 34 3.37 -4.10 11.14
C SER A 34 4.23 -5.25 11.63
N ILE A 35 4.33 -5.39 12.95
CA ILE A 35 5.00 -6.53 13.59
C ILE A 35 3.93 -7.31 14.33
N ASN A 36 3.69 -8.54 13.89
CA ASN A 36 2.70 -9.41 14.50
C ASN A 36 3.20 -9.92 15.88
N PRO A 37 2.30 -10.41 16.76
CA PRO A 37 2.68 -10.92 18.08
C PRO A 37 3.69 -12.08 18.04
N ASP A 38 3.70 -12.86 16.97
CA ASP A 38 4.66 -13.94 16.70
C ASP A 38 6.03 -13.43 16.22
N GLY A 39 6.17 -12.13 15.96
CA GLY A 39 7.39 -11.47 15.53
C GLY A 39 7.52 -11.26 14.01
N ASN A 40 6.58 -11.74 13.19
CA ASN A 40 6.62 -11.54 11.75
C ASN A 40 6.46 -10.07 11.38
N VAL A 41 7.28 -9.58 10.44
CA VAL A 41 7.28 -8.18 10.00
C VAL A 41 6.63 -8.06 8.62
N LEU A 42 5.42 -7.50 8.59
CA LEU A 42 4.62 -7.34 7.38
C LEU A 42 4.61 -5.89 6.86
N PRO A 43 4.30 -5.67 5.57
CA PRO A 43 4.36 -4.34 4.96
C PRO A 43 3.37 -3.33 5.51
N CYS A 44 2.20 -3.79 5.95
CA CYS A 44 1.16 -2.95 6.55
C CYS A 44 0.19 -3.82 7.36
N ASN A 45 -0.74 -3.18 8.05
CA ASN A 45 -1.78 -3.81 8.86
C ASN A 45 -2.99 -4.31 8.06
N ILE A 46 -3.07 -4.01 6.76
CA ILE A 46 -4.16 -4.48 5.88
C ILE A 46 -3.93 -5.92 5.42
N VAL A 47 -2.68 -6.25 5.06
CA VAL A 47 -2.31 -7.58 4.58
C VAL A 47 -1.76 -8.37 5.75
N ASN A 48 -2.62 -9.15 6.41
CA ASN A 48 -2.22 -10.04 7.49
C ASN A 48 -2.04 -11.48 6.97
N ASP A 49 -1.02 -11.67 6.13
CA ASP A 49 -0.68 -12.95 5.53
C ASP A 49 0.84 -13.13 5.54
N ASP A 50 1.30 -14.15 6.25
CA ASP A 50 2.72 -14.41 6.50
C ASP A 50 3.55 -14.63 5.22
N ARG A 51 2.90 -14.95 4.09
CA ARG A 51 3.58 -15.04 2.77
C ARG A 51 4.25 -13.74 2.37
N PHE A 52 3.80 -12.59 2.90
CA PHE A 52 4.37 -11.28 2.64
C PHE A 52 5.33 -10.80 3.74
N SER A 53 5.57 -11.61 4.77
CA SER A 53 6.53 -11.30 5.83
C SER A 53 7.94 -11.10 5.27
N GLN A 54 8.64 -10.08 5.73
CA GLN A 54 10.03 -9.81 5.37
C GLN A 54 11.05 -10.40 6.36
N GLY A 55 10.56 -11.16 7.34
CA GLY A 55 11.36 -11.80 8.37
C GLY A 55 10.71 -11.73 9.75
N ASN A 56 11.37 -12.32 10.74
CA ASN A 56 10.90 -12.34 12.12
C ASN A 56 11.90 -11.63 13.06
N VAL A 57 11.41 -10.71 13.90
CA VAL A 57 12.25 -9.95 14.84
C VAL A 57 12.90 -10.80 15.93
N ARG A 58 12.42 -12.03 16.14
CA ARG A 58 13.02 -13.01 17.06
C ARG A 58 14.26 -13.68 16.47
N GLU A 59 14.45 -13.59 15.15
CA GLU A 59 15.56 -14.22 14.43
C GLU A 59 16.59 -13.21 13.90
N LYS A 60 16.13 -12.02 13.48
CA LYS A 60 16.97 -10.95 12.91
C LYS A 60 16.60 -9.61 13.52
N SER A 61 17.57 -8.68 13.58
CA SER A 61 17.27 -7.32 14.04
C SER A 61 16.25 -6.65 13.12
N PHE A 62 15.34 -5.88 13.71
CA PHE A 62 14.35 -5.12 12.94
C PHE A 62 15.02 -4.20 11.91
N GLN A 63 16.15 -3.57 12.26
CA GLN A 63 16.91 -2.71 11.34
C GLN A 63 17.36 -3.46 10.08
N ALA A 64 17.84 -4.70 10.21
CA ALA A 64 18.24 -5.51 9.07
C ALA A 64 17.03 -5.86 8.20
N ILE A 65 15.93 -6.32 8.82
CA ILE A 65 14.68 -6.61 8.11
C ILE A 65 14.16 -5.38 7.35
N TRP A 66 14.16 -4.21 8.01
CA TRP A 66 13.68 -2.97 7.43
C TRP A 66 14.57 -2.47 6.28
N LYS A 67 15.89 -2.54 6.42
CA LYS A 67 16.83 -2.07 5.40
C LYS A 67 16.79 -2.97 4.16
N ASP A 68 16.83 -4.28 4.36
CA ASP A 68 17.05 -5.24 3.27
C ASP A 68 15.75 -5.84 2.72
N GLY A 69 14.64 -5.76 3.46
CA GLY A 69 13.31 -6.20 3.04
C GLY A 69 12.53 -5.17 2.22
N PHE A 70 11.27 -5.50 1.91
CA PHE A 70 10.27 -4.67 1.23
C PHE A 70 10.66 -4.18 -0.18
N LYS A 71 11.68 -4.76 -0.80
CA LYS A 71 12.21 -4.32 -2.10
C LYS A 71 11.14 -4.28 -3.20
N GLU A 72 10.28 -5.29 -3.25
CA GLU A 72 9.19 -5.38 -4.23
C GLU A 72 8.11 -4.32 -4.02
N ILE A 73 7.95 -3.81 -2.80
CA ILE A 73 6.97 -2.77 -2.47
C ILE A 73 7.57 -1.39 -2.72
N ARG A 74 8.87 -1.21 -2.42
CA ARG A 74 9.62 0.03 -2.68
C ARG A 74 9.86 0.27 -4.17
N ASN A 75 9.96 -0.80 -4.95
CA ASN A 75 10.11 -0.76 -6.41
C ASN A 75 8.98 -1.56 -7.07
N PRO A 76 7.72 -1.11 -6.97
CA PRO A 76 6.58 -1.88 -7.41
C PRO A 76 6.55 -1.99 -8.93
N GLN A 77 6.30 -3.21 -9.43
CA GLN A 77 5.83 -3.40 -10.79
C GLN A 77 4.32 -3.16 -10.80
N LEU A 78 3.87 -2.21 -11.62
CA LEU A 78 2.45 -1.89 -11.74
C LEU A 78 1.81 -2.74 -12.85
N PRO A 79 0.52 -3.12 -12.70
CA PRO A 79 -0.22 -3.78 -13.77
C PRO A 79 -0.20 -2.97 -15.07
N ASP A 80 -0.24 -3.65 -16.22
CA ASP A 80 -0.13 -3.01 -17.54
C ASP A 80 -1.18 -1.92 -17.78
N ASP A 81 -2.40 -2.11 -17.27
CA ASP A 81 -3.48 -1.12 -17.38
C ASP A 81 -3.15 0.20 -16.66
N CYS A 82 -2.36 0.14 -15.58
CA CYS A 82 -1.91 1.35 -14.88
C CYS A 82 -0.98 2.20 -15.74
N ASN A 83 -0.16 1.59 -16.60
CA ASN A 83 0.80 2.30 -17.45
C ASN A 83 0.14 3.20 -18.50
N LYS A 84 -1.13 2.92 -18.84
CA LYS A 84 -1.94 3.72 -19.78
C LYS A 84 -2.99 4.57 -19.06
N CYS A 85 -3.04 4.54 -17.73
CA CYS A 85 -4.05 5.24 -16.95
C CYS A 85 -3.72 6.73 -16.79
N GLN A 86 -4.65 7.60 -17.19
CA GLN A 86 -4.50 9.06 -17.04
C GLN A 86 -4.32 9.52 -15.59
N PHE A 87 -4.81 8.74 -14.62
CA PHE A 87 -4.73 9.06 -13.20
C PHE A 87 -3.48 8.50 -12.51
N LEU A 88 -2.56 7.88 -13.25
CA LEU A 88 -1.39 7.23 -12.67
C LEU A 88 -0.55 8.17 -11.79
N ALA A 89 -0.39 9.44 -12.19
CA ALA A 89 0.37 10.42 -11.42
C ALA A 89 -0.24 10.70 -10.03
N ALA A 90 -1.57 10.73 -9.94
CA ALA A 90 -2.31 10.97 -8.70
C ALA A 90 -2.50 9.68 -7.88
N CYS A 91 -2.79 8.56 -8.54
CA CYS A 91 -3.11 7.28 -7.90
C CYS A 91 -1.86 6.47 -7.50
N ARG A 92 -0.79 6.54 -8.31
CA ARG A 92 0.47 5.79 -8.13
C ARG A 92 0.30 4.28 -7.99
N GLY A 93 -0.73 3.72 -8.64
CA GLY A 93 -1.05 2.29 -8.54
C GLY A 93 -1.86 1.89 -7.29
N GLY A 94 -2.32 2.87 -6.50
CA GLY A 94 -3.24 2.67 -5.39
C GLY A 94 -2.62 1.90 -4.22
N CYS A 95 -3.49 1.41 -3.33
CA CYS A 95 -3.08 0.66 -2.15
C CYS A 95 -2.39 -0.65 -2.57
N TRP A 96 -1.14 -0.86 -2.14
CA TRP A 96 -0.41 -2.11 -2.39
C TRP A 96 -1.17 -3.33 -1.86
N GLY A 97 -1.75 -3.23 -0.65
CA GLY A 97 -2.46 -4.34 -0.03
C GLY A 97 -3.63 -4.85 -0.88
N TYR A 98 -4.47 -3.93 -1.37
CA TYR A 98 -5.57 -4.32 -2.25
C TYR A 98 -5.10 -4.91 -3.59
N ARG A 99 -3.95 -4.48 -4.13
CA ARG A 99 -3.40 -5.09 -5.36
C ARG A 99 -3.05 -6.57 -5.19
N VAL A 100 -2.62 -6.99 -4.00
CA VAL A 100 -2.14 -8.36 -3.76
C VAL A 100 -3.19 -9.28 -3.14
N ILE A 101 -4.22 -8.74 -2.47
CA ILE A 101 -5.27 -9.55 -1.81
C ILE A 101 -6.65 -9.47 -2.46
N SER A 102 -6.90 -8.51 -3.35
CA SER A 102 -8.23 -8.26 -3.94
C SER A 102 -8.19 -8.37 -5.46
N GLU A 103 -9.24 -8.96 -6.03
CA GLU A 103 -9.50 -8.92 -7.48
C GLU A 103 -9.87 -7.50 -7.96
N ARG A 104 -10.28 -6.62 -7.04
CA ARG A 104 -10.65 -5.23 -7.31
C ARG A 104 -9.77 -4.28 -6.51
N TYR A 105 -8.68 -3.82 -7.15
CA TYR A 105 -7.78 -2.80 -6.60
C TYR A 105 -7.92 -1.43 -7.28
N CYS A 106 -8.59 -1.39 -8.43
CA CYS A 106 -8.80 -0.20 -9.23
C CYS A 106 -10.29 0.20 -9.17
N TYR A 107 -10.58 1.36 -8.58
CA TYR A 107 -11.95 1.87 -8.40
C TYR A 107 -12.51 2.63 -9.62
N MET A 108 -11.87 2.51 -10.79
CA MET A 108 -12.29 3.18 -12.03
C MET A 108 -13.77 2.95 -12.39
N ASN A 109 -14.33 1.79 -12.03
CA ASN A 109 -15.74 1.44 -12.30
C ASN A 109 -16.76 2.16 -11.40
N PHE A 110 -16.32 2.89 -10.37
CA PHE A 110 -17.19 3.67 -9.47
C PHE A 110 -17.14 5.18 -9.77
N CYS A 111 -16.41 5.60 -10.80
CA CYS A 111 -16.14 7.01 -11.13
C CYS A 111 -16.66 7.42 -12.52
N THR A 112 -17.72 6.78 -13.01
CA THR A 112 -18.53 7.25 -14.15
C THR A 112 -19.30 8.51 -13.76
#